data_AF-A0A961I7D8-F1
#
_entry.id   AF-A0A961I7D8-F1
#
_cell.length_a   1.000
_cell.length_b   1.000
_cell.length_c   1.000
_cell.angle_alpha   90.00
_cell.angle_beta   90.00
_cell.angle_gamma   90.00
#
_symmetry.space_group_name_H-M   'P 1'
#
loop_
_entity.id
_entity.type
_entity.pdbx_description
1 polymer ?
#
loop_
_entity_poly.entity_id
_entity_poly.type
_entity_poly.pdbx_seq_one_letter_code
_entity_poly.pdbx_strand_id
1 'polypeptide(L)'
;KGDKVKVTLRFRGREITHPELGMQLLQKMAADVGEIGAVETPPKMEGRQIVMVLASRAGQKSKKVSGNKKEIDENDADESVTTSSG
;
A
#
# COMPACT_ATOMS: atom_id res chain seq x y z
N LYS A 1 -5.08 24.43 -1.12
CA LYS A 1 -4.35 23.54 -0.19
C LYS A 1 -4.77 22.12 -0.50
N GLY A 2 -3.84 21.26 -0.89
CA GLY A 2 -4.11 19.85 -1.14
C GLY A 2 -3.12 19.02 -0.33
N ASP A 3 -3.59 18.46 0.77
CA ASP A 3 -2.78 17.62 1.62
C ASP A 3 -2.66 16.23 1.00
N LYS A 4 -1.43 15.71 1.01
CA LYS A 4 -1.11 14.32 0.66
C LYS A 4 -0.93 13.53 1.94
N VAL A 5 -1.49 12.33 1.96
CA VAL A 5 -1.45 11.42 3.11
C VAL A 5 -0.73 10.15 2.68
N LYS A 6 0.42 9.88 3.31
CA LYS A 6 1.14 8.61 3.17
C LYS A 6 0.61 7.63 4.21
N VAL A 7 -0.01 6.55 3.75
CA VAL A 7 -0.43 5.42 4.58
C VAL A 7 0.67 4.37 4.53
N THR A 8 1.11 3.87 5.68
CA THR A 8 2.15 2.85 5.78
C THR A 8 1.70 1.74 6.73
N LEU A 9 1.67 0.51 6.24
CA LEU A 9 1.39 -0.69 7.01
C LEU A 9 2.71 -1.44 7.22
N ARG A 10 3.16 -1.57 8.46
CA ARG A 10 4.41 -2.27 8.79
C ARG A 10 4.11 -3.68 9.27
N PHE A 11 4.77 -4.68 8.69
CA PHE A 11 4.67 -6.05 9.17
C PHE A 11 5.57 -6.26 10.38
N ARG A 12 5.05 -6.95 11.40
CA ARG A 12 5.85 -7.33 12.58
C ARG A 12 5.75 -8.84 12.83
N GLY A 13 6.87 -9.45 13.23
CA GLY A 13 6.94 -10.88 13.53
C GLY A 13 6.49 -11.76 12.36
N ARG A 14 5.49 -12.63 12.60
CA ARG A 14 4.96 -13.61 11.64
C ARG A 14 4.00 -13.01 10.61
N GLU A 15 3.67 -11.73 10.71
CA GLU A 15 2.75 -11.07 9.77
C GLU A 15 3.40 -10.86 8.39
N ILE A 16 4.74 -10.93 8.31
CA ILE A 16 5.48 -10.81 7.04
C ILE A 16 5.19 -11.95 6.06
N THR A 17 4.71 -13.10 6.55
CA THR A 17 4.42 -14.27 5.70
C THR A 17 3.07 -14.15 4.98
N HIS A 18 2.24 -13.17 5.34
CA HIS A 18 0.93 -12.95 4.72
C HIS A 18 0.77 -11.49 4.28
N PRO A 19 1.61 -11.02 3.33
CA PRO A 19 1.53 -9.66 2.83
C PRO A 19 0.22 -9.38 2.09
N GLU A 20 -0.44 -10.42 1.58
CA GLU A 20 -1.76 -10.38 0.95
C GLU A 20 -2.83 -9.75 1.84
N LEU A 21 -2.79 -10.02 3.16
CA LEU A 21 -3.74 -9.47 4.12
C LEU A 21 -3.59 -7.94 4.23
N GLY A 22 -2.34 -7.46 4.26
CA GLY A 22 -2.03 -6.03 4.28
C GLY A 22 -2.43 -5.33 2.98
N MET A 23 -2.21 -5.99 1.83
CA MET A 23 -2.64 -5.48 0.53
C MET A 23 -4.16 -5.36 0.43
N GLN A 24 -4.90 -6.41 0.83
CA GLN A 24 -6.36 -6.39 0.84
C GLN A 24 -6.92 -5.31 1.76
N LEU A 25 -6.31 -5.10 2.93
CA LEU A 25 -6.71 -4.06 3.87
C LEU A 25 -6.55 -2.66 3.25
N LEU A 26 -5.41 -2.37 2.64
CA LEU A 26 -5.16 -1.08 1.99
C LEU A 26 -6.03 -0.87 0.75
N GLN A 27 -6.37 -1.93 0.01
CA GLN A 27 -7.32 -1.86 -1.09
C GLN A 27 -8.74 -1.52 -0.61
N LYS A 28 -9.20 -2.12 0.49
CA LYS A 28 -10.50 -1.76 1.11
C LYS A 28 -10.50 -0.31 1.57
N MET A 29 -9.44 0.12 2.25
CA MET A 29 -9.28 1.52 2.67
C MET A 29 -9.28 2.48 1.48
N ALA A 30 -8.63 2.12 0.36
CA ALA A 30 -8.63 2.93 -0.85
C ALA A 30 -10.04 3.08 -1.46
N ALA A 31 -10.86 2.03 -1.39
CA ALA A 31 -12.25 2.07 -1.84
C ALA A 31 -13.09 3.00 -0.95
N ASP A 32 -12.97 2.88 0.39
CA ASP A 32 -13.69 3.72 1.35
C ASP A 32 -13.28 5.20 1.25
N VAL A 33 -12.00 5.48 0.97
CA VAL A 33 -11.50 6.85 0.80
C VAL A 33 -11.81 7.43 -0.59
N GLY A 34 -12.28 6.64 -1.55
CA GLY A 34 -12.58 7.07 -2.92
C GLY A 34 -13.64 8.19 -3.04
N GLU A 35 -14.44 8.40 -1.99
CA GLU A 35 -15.42 9.49 -1.93
C GLU A 35 -14.76 10.85 -1.62
N ILE A 36 -13.83 10.88 -0.66
CA ILE A 36 -13.19 12.11 -0.12
C ILE A 36 -11.79 12.39 -0.72
N GLY A 37 -11.17 11.41 -1.35
CA GLY A 37 -9.80 11.47 -1.86
C GLY A 37 -9.60 10.70 -3.15
N ALA A 38 -8.38 10.76 -3.66
CA ALA A 38 -7.92 9.99 -4.81
C ALA A 38 -6.63 9.24 -4.44
N VAL A 39 -6.49 8.01 -4.96
CA VAL A 39 -5.24 7.25 -4.83
C VAL A 39 -4.22 7.83 -5.82
N GLU A 40 -3.14 8.40 -5.30
CA GLU A 40 -2.03 8.89 -6.12
C GLU A 40 -1.03 7.77 -6.40
N THR A 41 -0.76 6.93 -5.40
CA THR A 41 0.09 5.75 -5.51
C THR A 41 -0.62 4.55 -4.91
N PRO A 42 -0.85 3.46 -5.66
CA PRO A 42 -1.48 2.27 -5.14
C PRO A 42 -0.63 1.62 -4.04
N PRO A 43 -1.21 0.77 -3.17
CA PRO A 43 -0.45 0.06 -2.16
C PRO A 43 0.66 -0.77 -2.82
N LYS A 44 1.90 -0.56 -2.37
CA LYS A 44 3.10 -1.23 -2.85
C LYS A 44 3.98 -1.66 -1.70
N MET A 45 4.58 -2.84 -1.79
CA MET A 45 5.61 -3.31 -0.86
C MET A 45 6.88 -2.47 -0.99
N GLU A 46 7.37 -1.97 0.14
CA GLU A 46 8.62 -1.24 0.29
C GLU A 46 9.37 -1.84 1.50
N GLY A 47 10.22 -2.84 1.26
CA GLY A 47 10.87 -3.61 2.32
C GLY A 47 9.86 -4.37 3.19
N ARG A 48 9.86 -4.10 4.50
CA ARG A 48 8.99 -4.78 5.49
C ARG A 48 7.66 -4.04 5.73
N GLN A 49 7.24 -3.19 4.80
CA GLN A 49 6.04 -2.38 4.91
C GLN A 49 5.34 -2.24 3.56
N ILE A 50 4.02 -2.03 3.58
CA ILE A 50 3.25 -1.61 2.42
C ILE A 50 2.97 -0.12 2.54
N VAL A 51 3.22 0.62 1.48
CA VAL A 51 2.99 2.06 1.42
C VAL A 51 1.95 2.37 0.35
N MET A 52 1.02 3.27 0.67
CA MET A 52 0.03 3.84 -0.24
C MET A 52 0.00 5.36 -0.07
N VAL A 53 -0.24 6.12 -1.14
CA VAL A 53 -0.35 7.59 -1.05
C VAL A 53 -1.71 8.03 -1.57
N LEU A 54 -2.40 8.80 -0.73
CA LEU A 54 -3.71 9.37 -0.99
C LEU A 54 -3.59 10.90 -1.10
N ALA A 55 -4.40 11.49 -1.96
CA ALA A 55 -4.53 12.93 -2.11
C ALA A 55 -5.97 13.35 -1.77
N SER A 56 -6.14 14.43 -1.01
CA SER A 56 -7.46 14.97 -0.71
C SER A 56 -8.09 15.65 -1.92
N ARG A 57 -9.38 15.36 -2.20
CA ARG A 57 -10.14 16.03 -3.27
C ARG A 57 -10.39 17.51 -2.98
N ALA A 58 -10.39 17.93 -1.71
CA ALA A 58 -10.60 19.33 -1.34
C ALA A 58 -9.51 20.27 -1.91
N GLY A 59 -8.36 19.72 -2.30
CA GLY A 59 -7.27 20.48 -2.94
C GLY A 59 -7.04 20.19 -4.42
N GLN A 60 -7.70 19.18 -5.01
CA GLN A 60 -7.44 18.73 -6.37
C GLN A 60 -8.71 18.80 -7.23
N LYS A 61 -8.87 19.93 -7.94
CA LYS A 61 -9.70 19.93 -9.14
C LYS A 61 -9.05 19.00 -10.17
N SER A 62 -9.85 18.04 -10.65
CA SER A 62 -9.65 17.25 -11.88
C SER A 62 -8.35 16.45 -12.04
N LYS A 63 -8.40 15.14 -11.77
CA LYS A 63 -7.91 14.12 -12.71
C LYS A 63 -8.54 12.76 -12.36
N LYS A 64 -9.54 12.34 -13.14
CA LYS A 64 -9.95 10.93 -13.19
C LYS A 64 -8.74 10.14 -13.70
N VAL A 65 -8.25 9.18 -12.92
CA VAL A 65 -7.40 8.10 -13.44
C VAL A 65 -8.16 6.80 -13.21
N SER A 66 -8.57 6.25 -14.35
CA SER A 66 -9.17 4.94 -14.53
C SER A 66 -8.33 3.88 -13.80
N GLY A 67 -9.02 3.03 -13.04
CA GLY A 67 -8.41 1.89 -12.39
C GLY A 67 -7.69 1.01 -13.42
N ASN A 68 -6.44 0.69 -13.11
CA ASN A 68 -5.75 -0.39 -13.81
C ASN A 68 -5.45 -1.47 -12.77
N LYS A 69 -6.31 -2.49 -12.79
CA LYS A 69 -6.08 -3.84 -12.31
C LYS A 69 -4.73 -4.30 -12.88
N LYS A 70 -3.72 -4.51 -12.03
CA LYS A 70 -2.51 -5.23 -12.41
C LYS A 70 -2.14 -6.18 -11.30
N GLU A 71 -2.03 -7.43 -11.72
CA GLU A 71 -1.57 -8.60 -11.00
C GLU A 71 -0.47 -8.29 -9.98
N ILE A 72 -0.69 -8.86 -8.81
CA ILE A 72 0.33 -9.21 -7.82
C ILE A 72 1.33 -10.14 -8.50
N ASP A 73 2.50 -9.61 -8.86
CA ASP A 73 3.64 -10.45 -9.22
C ASP A 73 4.21 -11.04 -7.92
N GLU A 74 4.01 -12.34 -7.74
CA GLU A 74 4.53 -13.17 -6.64
C GLU A 74 6.05 -13.33 -6.75
N ASN A 75 6.85 -12.29 -6.60
CA ASN A 75 8.31 -12.46 -6.52
C ASN A 75 8.93 -11.39 -5.63
N ASP A 76 9.25 -11.76 -4.39
CA ASP A 76 10.45 -11.35 -3.63
C ASP A 76 10.29 -11.78 -2.16
N ALA A 77 10.10 -13.09 -1.96
CA ALA A 77 10.29 -13.74 -0.69
C ALA A 77 11.69 -14.35 -0.65
N ASP A 78 12.73 -13.53 -0.73
CA ASP A 78 14.07 -13.96 -0.32
C ASP A 78 14.82 -12.79 0.32
N GLU A 79 14.77 -12.73 1.65
CA GLU A 79 16.04 -12.52 2.34
C GLU A 79 16.06 -13.46 3.54
N SER A 80 16.70 -14.58 3.26
CA SER A 80 17.18 -15.60 4.18
C SER A 80 17.29 -15.14 5.63
N VAL A 81 16.62 -15.92 6.48
CA VAL A 81 17.01 -16.18 7.85
C VAL A 81 18.52 -16.44 7.92
N THR A 82 19.32 -15.43 8.25
CA THR A 82 20.64 -15.69 8.83
C THR A 82 20.46 -15.74 10.33
N THR A 83 20.21 -16.97 10.77
CA THR A 83 20.24 -17.42 12.15
C THR A 83 21.49 -16.86 12.82
N SER A 84 21.29 -16.06 13.86
CA SER A 84 22.32 -15.84 14.88
C SER A 84 22.67 -17.18 15.50
N SER A 85 23.85 -17.72 15.19
CA SER A 85 24.45 -18.84 15.91
C SER A 85 25.93 -18.61 16.06
N GLY A 86 26.39 -18.64 17.33
CA GLY A 86 27.79 -18.81 17.72
C GLY A 86 28.54 -17.52 17.95
#